data_AF-Q4S6V7-F1
#
_entry.id   AF-Q4S6V7-F1
#
_cell.length_a   1.000
_cell.length_b   1.000
_cell.length_c   1.000
_cell.angle_alpha   90.00
_cell.angle_beta   90.00
_cell.angle_gamma   90.00
#
_symmetry.space_group_name_H-M   'P 1'
#
loop_
_entity.id
_entity.type
_entity.pdbx_description
1 polymer ?
#
loop_
_entity_poly.entity_id
_entity_poly.type
_entity_poly.pdbx_seq_one_letter_code
_entity_poly.pdbx_strand_id
1 'polypeptide(L)'
;NSPSSEYDLSGKKRFSAPYVNYIRKDPGAPCSLTEALEYLQVDILEDLIKNDSLAANQVPPKHKPHNLTVVAMEGCHSFIILDWARPLKDDMVSDDPLLIERPPGGEPIWVPFKFKYNSAHSSCKGSQYVKRTWYRKFVGVVLCNSLRYKIFMGNALREPFYSIGDTFGQGEDHCQFVDSYRDGRTGPTYLSHNLPTAHGFYRAYRQEPVTFGVIGRRTRHPFVGWYECGVPIPGKW
;
A
#
# COMPACT_ATOMS: atom_id res chain seq x y z
N ASN A 1 -6.53 -29.39 -14.99
CA ASN A 1 -5.16 -29.85 -15.29
C ASN A 1 -4.44 -30.24 -14.01
N SER A 2 -4.28 -31.53 -13.74
CA SER A 2 -3.51 -32.05 -12.61
C SER A 2 -2.00 -31.98 -12.90
N PRO A 3 -1.15 -31.88 -11.86
CA PRO A 3 0.30 -31.91 -12.06
C PRO A 3 0.73 -33.26 -12.66
N SER A 4 1.78 -33.23 -13.48
CA SER A 4 2.38 -34.41 -14.10
C SER A 4 3.12 -35.32 -13.12
N SER A 5 3.58 -34.72 -12.02
CA SER A 5 4.27 -35.38 -10.93
C SER A 5 3.66 -34.93 -9.63
N GLU A 6 3.45 -35.87 -8.70
CA GLU A 6 2.96 -35.56 -7.35
C GLU A 6 3.97 -34.70 -6.56
N TYR A 7 5.25 -34.76 -6.91
CA TYR A 7 6.34 -34.07 -6.22
C TYR A 7 7.05 -33.05 -7.12
N ASP A 8 7.54 -31.97 -6.51
CA ASP A 8 8.44 -31.00 -7.15
C ASP A 8 9.89 -31.50 -7.16
N LEU A 9 10.79 -30.70 -7.75
CA LEU A 9 12.22 -31.01 -7.85
C LEU A 9 12.93 -31.04 -6.48
N SER A 10 12.30 -30.50 -5.44
CA SER A 10 12.77 -30.52 -4.05
C SER A 10 12.14 -31.66 -3.24
N GLY A 11 11.39 -32.57 -3.89
CA GLY A 11 10.73 -33.70 -3.23
C GLY A 11 9.51 -33.31 -2.38
N LYS A 12 9.00 -32.07 -2.52
CA LYS A 12 7.81 -31.62 -1.80
C LYS A 12 6.56 -31.87 -2.63
N LYS A 13 5.49 -32.29 -1.97
CA LYS A 13 4.20 -32.57 -2.64
C LYS A 13 3.65 -31.29 -3.25
N ARG A 14 3.28 -31.36 -4.53
CA ARG A 14 2.71 -30.24 -5.27
C ARG A 14 1.31 -29.92 -4.77
N PHE A 15 0.99 -28.63 -4.66
CA PHE A 15 -0.31 -28.19 -4.21
C PHE A 15 -1.36 -28.46 -5.29
N SER A 16 -2.44 -29.15 -4.95
CA SER A 16 -3.53 -29.45 -5.88
C SER A 16 -4.84 -28.93 -5.30
N ALA A 17 -5.55 -28.14 -6.09
CA ALA A 17 -6.89 -27.65 -5.77
C ALA A 17 -7.67 -27.38 -7.09
N PRO A 18 -9.01 -27.32 -7.06
CA PRO A 18 -9.82 -27.14 -8.28
C PRO A 18 -9.50 -25.88 -9.09
N TYR A 19 -8.94 -24.86 -8.44
CA TYR A 19 -8.57 -23.57 -9.04
C TYR A 19 -7.07 -23.48 -9.41
N VAL A 20 -6.33 -24.59 -9.31
CA VAL A 20 -4.90 -24.64 -9.62
C VAL A 20 -4.71 -25.35 -10.94
N ASN A 21 -4.03 -24.69 -11.87
CA ASN A 21 -3.67 -25.24 -13.17
C ASN A 21 -2.16 -25.35 -13.31
N TYR A 22 -1.70 -26.54 -13.67
CA TYR A 22 -0.32 -26.80 -14.05
C TYR A 22 -0.17 -26.74 -15.56
N ILE A 23 0.75 -25.90 -16.04
CA ILE A 23 1.09 -25.77 -17.46
C ILE A 23 2.49 -26.32 -17.65
N ARG A 24 2.69 -27.19 -18.66
CA ARG A 24 4.01 -27.71 -19.00
C ARG A 24 4.70 -26.77 -19.97
N LYS A 25 5.97 -26.46 -19.69
CA LYS A 25 6.85 -25.84 -20.68
C LYS A 25 7.38 -26.86 -21.69
N ASP A 26 7.90 -26.37 -22.80
CA ASP A 26 8.79 -27.16 -23.66
C ASP A 26 10.05 -27.58 -22.86
N PRO A 27 10.40 -28.88 -22.81
CA PRO A 27 11.60 -29.37 -22.13
C PRO A 27 12.90 -28.68 -22.57
N GLY A 28 12.98 -28.20 -23.82
CA GLY A 28 14.16 -27.53 -24.38
C GLY A 28 14.27 -26.03 -24.07
N ALA A 29 13.19 -25.39 -23.59
CA ALA A 29 13.14 -23.95 -23.38
C ALA A 29 13.56 -23.55 -21.93
N PRO A 30 14.26 -22.42 -21.74
CA PRO A 30 14.49 -21.85 -20.41
C PRO A 30 13.19 -21.35 -19.80
N CYS A 31 13.15 -21.20 -18.47
CA CYS A 31 11.97 -20.65 -17.80
C CYS A 31 11.79 -19.16 -18.15
N SER A 32 10.75 -18.85 -18.94
CA SER A 32 10.42 -17.48 -19.36
C SER A 32 9.03 -17.07 -18.86
N LEU A 33 8.94 -15.89 -18.26
CA LEU A 33 7.66 -15.32 -17.85
C LEU A 33 6.83 -14.88 -19.07
N THR A 34 7.48 -14.37 -20.12
CA THR A 34 6.80 -13.93 -21.35
C THR A 34 6.14 -15.11 -22.07
N GLU A 35 6.81 -16.25 -22.13
CA GLU A 35 6.27 -17.47 -22.75
C GLU A 35 5.11 -18.07 -21.92
N ALA A 36 5.20 -18.01 -20.58
CA ALA A 36 4.11 -18.44 -19.71
C ALA A 36 2.86 -17.57 -19.85
N LEU A 37 3.02 -16.28 -20.19
CA LEU A 37 1.92 -15.37 -20.46
C LEU A 37 1.20 -15.68 -21.77
N GLU A 38 1.89 -16.19 -22.80
CA GLU A 38 1.24 -16.59 -24.07
C GLU A 38 0.16 -17.67 -23.88
N TYR A 39 0.37 -18.60 -22.93
CA TYR A 39 -0.62 -19.63 -22.58
C TYR A 39 -1.90 -19.07 -21.93
N LEU A 40 -1.89 -17.82 -21.47
CA LEU A 40 -3.02 -17.17 -20.79
C LEU A 40 -3.87 -16.31 -21.72
N GLN A 41 -3.72 -16.44 -23.04
CA GLN A 41 -4.47 -15.65 -24.05
C GLN A 41 -4.33 -14.13 -23.81
N VAL A 42 -3.09 -13.68 -23.64
CA VAL A 42 -2.73 -12.31 -23.22
C VAL A 42 -3.00 -11.23 -24.28
N ASP A 43 -3.36 -11.59 -25.52
CA ASP A 43 -3.84 -10.62 -26.52
C ASP A 43 -5.13 -9.91 -26.05
N ILE A 44 -5.94 -10.59 -25.22
CA ILE A 44 -7.10 -9.98 -24.55
C ILE A 44 -6.64 -9.06 -23.41
N LEU A 45 -5.49 -9.33 -22.80
CA LEU A 45 -4.97 -8.58 -21.66
C LEU A 45 -4.54 -7.16 -22.04
N GLU A 46 -3.95 -6.94 -23.23
CA GLU A 46 -3.58 -5.58 -23.67
C GLU A 46 -4.80 -4.65 -23.80
N ASP A 47 -5.88 -5.17 -24.41
CA ASP A 47 -7.16 -4.45 -24.51
C ASP A 47 -7.84 -4.29 -23.15
N LEU A 48 -7.71 -5.26 -22.25
CA LEU A 48 -8.19 -5.16 -20.87
C LEU A 48 -7.40 -4.13 -20.06
N ILE A 49 -6.07 -4.00 -20.23
CA ILE A 49 -5.20 -3.02 -19.56
C ILE A 49 -5.53 -1.61 -20.03
N LYS A 50 -5.76 -1.40 -21.35
CA LYS A 50 -6.23 -0.11 -21.88
C LYS A 50 -7.57 0.28 -21.26
N ASN A 51 -8.52 -0.64 -21.18
CA ASN A 51 -9.82 -0.38 -20.58
C ASN A 51 -9.75 -0.16 -19.06
N ASP A 52 -8.85 -0.84 -18.35
CA ASP A 52 -8.61 -0.65 -16.92
C ASP A 52 -7.96 0.71 -16.62
N SER A 53 -7.11 1.19 -17.54
CA SER A 53 -6.52 2.54 -17.48
C SER A 53 -7.56 3.65 -17.68
N LEU A 54 -8.62 3.40 -18.45
CA LEU A 54 -9.77 4.29 -18.62
C LEU A 54 -10.73 4.24 -17.42
N ALA A 55 -10.78 3.11 -16.70
CA ALA A 55 -11.53 2.94 -15.45
C ALA A 55 -10.74 3.36 -14.20
N ALA A 56 -9.54 3.94 -14.35
CA ALA A 56 -8.61 4.24 -13.26
C ALA A 56 -9.10 5.24 -12.19
N ASN A 57 -10.34 5.72 -12.26
CA ASN A 57 -11.02 6.48 -11.19
C ASN A 57 -11.87 5.61 -10.25
N GLN A 58 -11.79 4.28 -10.36
CA GLN A 58 -12.64 3.38 -9.60
C GLN A 58 -12.10 3.02 -8.20
N VAL A 59 -13.01 3.10 -7.22
CA VAL A 59 -12.84 2.94 -5.76
C VAL A 59 -12.51 1.47 -5.41
N PRO A 60 -11.75 1.18 -4.32
CA PRO A 60 -11.39 -0.19 -3.98
C PRO A 60 -12.60 -1.13 -3.82
N PRO A 61 -12.46 -2.44 -4.12
CA PRO A 61 -13.52 -3.41 -3.87
C PRO A 61 -13.79 -3.60 -2.37
N LYS A 62 -15.06 -3.80 -2.01
CA LYS A 62 -15.57 -4.05 -0.66
C LYS A 62 -15.31 -5.49 -0.21
N HIS A 63 -15.38 -6.46 -1.12
CA HIS A 63 -15.22 -7.87 -0.82
C HIS A 63 -13.93 -8.45 -1.42
N LYS A 64 -13.54 -9.61 -0.89
CA LYS A 64 -12.38 -10.37 -1.38
C LYS A 64 -12.57 -10.74 -2.86
N PRO A 65 -11.48 -10.83 -3.65
CA PRO A 65 -11.57 -11.28 -5.03
C PRO A 65 -12.26 -12.64 -5.14
N HIS A 66 -13.13 -12.77 -6.14
CA HIS A 66 -13.82 -14.00 -6.45
C HIS A 66 -13.19 -14.68 -7.67
N ASN A 67 -13.38 -15.99 -7.79
CA ASN A 67 -12.85 -16.81 -8.89
C ASN A 67 -11.33 -16.68 -9.06
N LEU A 68 -10.59 -16.80 -7.96
CA LEU A 68 -9.15 -16.89 -8.00
C LEU A 68 -8.73 -18.13 -8.79
N THR A 69 -7.82 -17.97 -9.74
CA THR A 69 -7.10 -19.05 -10.41
C THR A 69 -5.61 -18.91 -10.15
N VAL A 70 -4.96 -20.06 -9.92
CA VAL A 70 -3.52 -20.15 -9.67
C VAL A 70 -2.92 -20.95 -10.80
N VAL A 71 -1.96 -20.38 -11.51
CA VAL A 71 -1.28 -21.03 -12.62
C VAL A 71 0.19 -21.22 -12.26
N ALA A 72 0.63 -22.47 -12.29
CA ALA A 72 1.99 -22.87 -11.99
C ALA A 72 2.64 -23.55 -13.19
N MET A 73 3.87 -23.16 -13.51
CA MET A 73 4.64 -23.76 -14.60
C MET A 73 5.39 -24.99 -14.10
N GLU A 74 5.14 -26.14 -14.72
CA GLU A 74 5.85 -27.37 -14.40
C GLU A 74 7.31 -27.26 -14.84
N GLY A 75 8.25 -27.47 -13.90
CA GLY A 75 9.68 -27.38 -14.17
C GLY A 75 10.28 -25.98 -13.99
N CYS A 76 9.49 -24.99 -13.57
CA CYS A 76 9.96 -23.64 -13.23
C CYS A 76 9.47 -23.24 -11.84
N HIS A 77 10.39 -23.11 -10.88
CA HIS A 77 10.07 -22.76 -9.49
C HIS A 77 10.22 -21.25 -9.19
N SER A 78 10.38 -20.42 -10.23
CA SER A 78 10.70 -19.00 -10.09
C SER A 78 9.49 -18.09 -9.90
N PHE A 79 8.29 -18.51 -10.36
CA PHE A 79 7.08 -17.69 -10.29
C PHE A 79 5.79 -18.51 -10.32
N ILE A 80 4.70 -17.88 -9.87
CA ILE A 80 3.32 -18.32 -10.07
C ILE A 80 2.53 -17.16 -10.66
N ILE A 81 1.47 -17.45 -11.41
CA ILE A 81 0.56 -16.42 -11.95
C ILE A 81 -0.78 -16.56 -11.22
N LEU A 82 -1.30 -15.41 -10.76
CA LEU A 82 -2.58 -15.31 -10.06
C LEU A 82 -3.53 -14.46 -10.90
N ASP A 83 -4.72 -14.98 -11.15
CA ASP A 83 -5.80 -14.27 -11.86
C ASP A 83 -7.11 -14.35 -11.05
N TRP A 84 -7.95 -13.31 -11.14
CA TRP A 84 -9.21 -13.23 -10.41
C TRP A 84 -10.23 -12.36 -11.15
N ALA A 85 -11.52 -12.61 -10.88
CA ALA A 85 -12.61 -11.88 -11.53
C ALA A 85 -12.64 -10.41 -11.10
N ARG A 86 -13.05 -9.53 -12.03
CA ARG A 86 -13.29 -8.12 -11.73
C ARG A 86 -14.38 -7.95 -10.66
N PRO A 87 -14.24 -6.96 -9.78
CA PRO A 87 -15.28 -6.65 -8.80
C PRO A 87 -16.57 -6.21 -9.52
N LEU A 88 -17.72 -6.60 -8.96
CA LEU A 88 -19.02 -6.14 -9.46
C LEU A 88 -19.19 -4.64 -9.13
N LYS A 89 -20.06 -3.95 -9.88
CA LYS A 89 -20.28 -2.49 -9.73
C LYS A 89 -20.79 -2.10 -8.33
N ASP A 90 -21.57 -2.97 -7.69
CA ASP A 90 -22.08 -2.78 -6.32
C ASP A 90 -21.08 -3.25 -5.24
N ASP A 91 -19.98 -3.83 -5.68
CA ASP A 91 -18.88 -4.33 -4.84
C ASP A 91 -17.78 -3.29 -4.68
N MET A 92 -17.99 -2.06 -5.14
CA MET A 92 -17.05 -0.95 -4.98
C MET A 92 -17.36 -0.23 -3.66
N VAL A 93 -16.33 0.11 -2.90
CA VAL A 93 -16.50 0.88 -1.65
C VAL A 93 -17.14 2.23 -1.99
N SER A 94 -18.22 2.58 -1.30
CA SER A 94 -18.70 3.96 -1.26
C SER A 94 -17.78 4.76 -0.34
N ASP A 95 -17.40 5.97 -0.72
CA ASP A 95 -16.56 6.90 0.06
C ASP A 95 -17.22 7.39 1.38
N ASP A 96 -18.19 6.64 1.94
CA ASP A 96 -18.79 6.94 3.24
C ASP A 96 -17.87 6.42 4.37
N PRO A 97 -17.17 7.32 5.09
CA PRO A 97 -16.16 6.93 6.06
C PRO A 97 -16.75 6.30 7.34
N LEU A 98 -18.08 6.32 7.51
CA LEU A 98 -18.78 5.81 8.68
C LEU A 98 -19.20 4.33 8.54
N LEU A 99 -19.08 3.73 7.35
CA LEU A 99 -19.62 2.39 7.06
C LEU A 99 -18.57 1.31 6.72
N ILE A 100 -17.28 1.58 6.90
CA ILE A 100 -16.22 0.58 6.64
C ILE A 100 -16.01 -0.29 7.88
N GLU A 101 -16.74 -1.40 7.98
CA GLU A 101 -16.37 -2.52 8.84
C GLU A 101 -15.05 -3.12 8.35
N ARG A 102 -14.01 -3.08 9.19
CA ARG A 102 -12.77 -3.83 8.92
C ARG A 102 -13.09 -5.32 8.87
N PRO A 103 -12.58 -6.07 7.88
CA PRO A 103 -12.58 -7.53 7.97
C PRO A 103 -11.87 -7.94 9.27
N PRO A 104 -12.47 -8.80 10.10
CA PRO A 104 -11.80 -9.30 11.29
C PRO A 104 -10.59 -10.12 10.84
N GLY A 105 -9.38 -9.60 11.05
CA GLY A 105 -8.12 -10.33 10.83
C GLY A 105 -7.09 -9.71 9.86
N GLY A 106 -7.32 -8.53 9.30
CA GLY A 106 -6.30 -7.84 8.49
C GLY A 106 -5.48 -6.84 9.29
N GLU A 107 -4.43 -7.27 9.99
CA GLU A 107 -3.44 -6.31 10.53
C GLU A 107 -2.85 -5.48 9.38
N PRO A 108 -2.71 -4.15 9.52
CA PRO A 108 -2.01 -3.36 8.52
C PRO A 108 -0.56 -3.83 8.41
N ILE A 109 -0.23 -4.44 7.27
CA ILE A 109 1.12 -4.95 6.99
C ILE A 109 2.04 -3.74 6.75
N TRP A 110 2.70 -3.32 7.81
CA TRP A 110 3.82 -2.38 7.73
C TRP A 110 5.01 -3.12 7.13
N VAL A 111 5.43 -2.70 5.94
CA VAL A 111 6.58 -3.29 5.25
C VAL A 111 7.83 -2.47 5.58
N PRO A 112 8.92 -3.08 6.08
CA PRO A 112 10.20 -2.39 6.24
C PRO A 112 10.67 -1.85 4.89
N PHE A 113 10.82 -0.54 4.76
CA PHE A 113 11.23 0.09 3.51
C PHE A 113 11.94 1.42 3.78
N LYS A 114 13.16 1.56 3.25
CA LYS A 114 13.95 2.80 3.36
C LYS A 114 13.52 3.77 2.25
N PHE A 115 12.66 4.71 2.58
CA PHE A 115 12.20 5.74 1.65
C PHE A 115 13.01 7.03 1.77
N LYS A 116 12.99 7.85 0.72
CA LYS A 116 13.60 9.19 0.74
C LYS A 116 12.63 10.16 1.40
N TYR A 117 13.12 10.96 2.35
CA TYR A 117 12.34 12.00 3.02
C TYR A 117 13.26 13.14 3.49
N ASN A 118 12.69 14.29 3.82
CA ASN A 118 13.45 15.37 4.45
C ASN A 118 13.64 15.08 5.94
N SER A 119 14.86 14.67 6.32
CA SER A 119 15.18 14.31 7.71
C SER A 119 15.11 15.49 8.68
N ALA A 120 15.27 16.74 8.20
CA ALA A 120 15.11 17.92 9.04
C ALA A 120 13.67 18.07 9.56
N HIS A 121 12.68 17.52 8.84
CA HIS A 121 11.26 17.59 9.22
C HIS A 121 10.87 16.51 10.26
N SER A 122 11.82 15.69 10.70
CA SER A 122 11.58 14.58 11.63
C SER A 122 12.46 14.72 12.87
N SER A 123 11.85 14.59 14.04
CA SER A 123 12.62 14.35 15.28
C SER A 123 13.05 12.88 15.40
N CYS A 124 12.47 12.00 14.59
CA CYS A 124 12.71 10.56 14.59
C CYS A 124 13.80 10.18 13.58
N LYS A 125 14.66 9.22 13.96
CA LYS A 125 15.78 8.70 13.14
C LYS A 125 15.85 7.17 13.09
N GLY A 126 14.83 6.48 13.59
CA GLY A 126 14.81 5.02 13.71
C GLY A 126 14.38 4.30 12.43
N SER A 127 13.91 3.07 12.60
CA SER A 127 13.45 2.19 11.53
C SER A 127 12.32 2.82 10.70
N GLN A 128 12.28 2.43 9.43
CA GLN A 128 11.33 2.97 8.44
C GLN A 128 10.40 1.89 7.94
N TYR A 129 9.11 2.22 7.91
CA TYR A 129 8.07 1.33 7.42
C TYR A 129 7.16 2.06 6.45
N VAL A 130 6.59 1.33 5.50
CA VAL A 130 5.62 1.85 4.55
C VAL A 130 4.38 0.97 4.56
N LYS A 131 3.22 1.62 4.40
CA LYS A 131 1.94 0.99 4.18
C LYS A 131 1.26 1.62 2.96
N ARG A 132 0.57 0.80 2.17
CA ARG A 132 -0.31 1.30 1.11
C ARG A 132 -1.62 1.78 1.72
N THR A 133 -2.14 2.91 1.25
CA THR A 133 -3.46 3.42 1.63
C THR A 133 -4.50 3.09 0.58
N TRP A 134 -5.77 3.20 0.97
CA TRP A 134 -6.93 2.98 0.11
C TRP A 134 -7.04 4.03 -1.01
N TYR A 135 -6.52 5.25 -0.79
CA TYR A 135 -6.53 6.36 -1.76
C TYR A 135 -5.35 6.33 -2.75
N ARG A 136 -4.78 5.15 -3.03
CA ARG A 136 -3.64 4.96 -3.96
C ARG A 136 -2.39 5.79 -3.60
N LYS A 137 -2.22 6.17 -2.33
CA LYS A 137 -1.01 6.80 -1.80
C LYS A 137 -0.26 5.85 -0.86
N PHE A 138 1.00 6.16 -0.59
CA PHE A 138 1.81 5.45 0.38
C PHE A 138 1.97 6.29 1.63
N VAL A 139 1.79 5.67 2.80
CA VAL A 139 2.13 6.26 4.09
C VAL A 139 3.45 5.66 4.53
N GLY A 140 4.43 6.51 4.77
CA GLY A 140 5.74 6.16 5.30
C GLY A 140 5.87 6.64 6.73
N VAL A 141 6.49 5.86 7.60
CA VAL A 141 6.75 6.25 8.98
C VAL A 141 8.22 6.07 9.34
N VAL A 142 8.74 7.00 10.12
CA VAL A 142 10.08 6.93 10.72
C VAL A 142 9.91 6.84 12.24
N LEU A 143 10.38 5.76 12.85
CA LEU A 143 10.19 5.54 14.29
C LEU A 143 11.09 6.42 15.16
N CYS A 144 10.53 6.99 16.22
CA CYS A 144 11.29 7.47 17.38
C CYS A 144 11.38 6.34 18.42
N ASN A 145 10.26 5.63 18.62
CA ASN A 145 10.12 4.41 19.40
C ASN A 145 8.88 3.63 18.87
N SER A 146 8.39 2.63 19.60
CA SER A 146 7.26 1.79 19.16
C SER A 146 5.92 2.54 19.03
N LEU A 147 5.68 3.59 19.82
CA LEU A 147 4.41 4.34 19.86
C LEU A 147 4.52 5.77 19.30
N ARG A 148 5.75 6.25 19.10
CA ARG A 148 6.06 7.59 18.59
C ARG A 148 6.80 7.49 17.28
N TYR A 149 6.27 8.15 16.25
CA TYR A 149 6.83 8.11 14.90
C TYR A 149 6.45 9.36 14.10
N LYS A 150 7.26 9.70 13.10
CA LYS A 150 6.92 10.74 12.13
C LYS A 150 6.20 10.11 10.95
N ILE A 151 5.03 10.65 10.59
CA ILE A 151 4.23 10.23 9.44
C ILE A 151 4.60 11.10 8.23
N PHE A 152 4.80 10.44 7.09
CA PHE A 152 5.01 11.02 5.77
C PHE A 152 4.07 10.40 4.75
N MET A 153 3.87 11.07 3.62
CA MET A 153 3.05 10.59 2.52
C MET A 153 3.78 10.72 1.19
N GLY A 154 3.60 9.74 0.31
CA GLY A 154 4.18 9.72 -1.04
C GLY A 154 3.20 9.16 -2.07
N ASN A 155 3.35 9.53 -3.33
CA ASN A 155 2.54 8.98 -4.42
C ASN A 155 3.07 7.62 -4.90
N ALA A 156 4.39 7.40 -4.83
CA ALA A 156 5.05 6.15 -5.23
C ALA A 156 6.24 5.80 -4.31
N LEU A 157 6.60 4.51 -4.25
CA LEU A 157 7.73 4.02 -3.42
C LEU A 157 9.10 4.55 -3.85
N ARG A 158 9.26 4.88 -5.14
CA ARG A 158 10.52 5.40 -5.71
C ARG A 158 10.66 6.93 -5.57
N GLU A 159 9.55 7.61 -5.25
CA GLU A 159 9.51 9.06 -5.07
C GLU A 159 9.81 9.47 -3.63
N PRO A 160 10.17 10.74 -3.39
CA PRO A 160 10.28 11.27 -2.04
C PRO A 160 8.93 11.23 -1.32
N PHE A 161 8.99 10.91 -0.03
CA PHE A 161 7.88 11.04 0.90
C PHE A 161 7.96 12.39 1.58
N TYR A 162 6.83 13.08 1.62
CA TYR A 162 6.71 14.45 2.10
C TYR A 162 5.98 14.53 3.43
N SER A 163 6.28 15.58 4.20
CA SER A 163 5.54 15.87 5.42
C SER A 163 4.09 16.23 5.11
N ILE A 164 3.23 15.99 6.09
CA ILE A 164 1.81 16.35 6.02
C ILE A 164 1.62 17.55 6.95
N GLY A 165 1.22 18.68 6.38
CA GLY A 165 0.82 19.87 7.11
C GLY A 165 -0.67 19.84 7.46
N ASP A 166 -1.04 20.49 8.53
CA ASP A 166 -2.43 20.60 8.99
C ASP A 166 -2.85 22.07 8.98
N THR A 167 -4.01 22.34 8.40
CA THR A 167 -4.57 23.69 8.30
C THR A 167 -5.37 24.07 9.55
N PHE A 168 -5.94 23.08 10.23
CA PHE A 168 -6.78 23.29 11.40
C PHE A 168 -6.44 22.28 12.50
N GLY A 169 -5.50 22.68 13.36
CA GLY A 169 -4.96 21.82 14.41
C GLY A 169 -3.44 21.76 14.31
N GLN A 170 -2.86 20.66 14.82
CA GLN A 170 -1.44 20.34 14.71
C GLN A 170 -1.21 18.95 14.09
N GLY A 171 -2.21 18.42 13.39
CA GLY A 171 -2.21 17.12 12.74
C GLY A 171 -2.50 15.96 13.68
N GLU A 172 -3.22 16.19 14.79
CA GLU A 172 -3.68 15.14 15.70
C GLU A 172 -4.55 14.11 14.96
N ASP A 173 -5.33 14.57 14.00
CA ASP A 173 -6.20 13.79 13.13
C ASP A 173 -5.45 12.98 12.05
N HIS A 174 -4.18 13.33 11.76
CA HIS A 174 -3.32 12.60 10.81
C HIS A 174 -3.06 11.16 11.26
N CYS A 175 -3.34 10.84 12.52
CA CYS A 175 -3.35 9.49 13.04
C CYS A 175 -4.30 8.54 12.30
N GLN A 176 -5.26 9.07 11.54
CA GLN A 176 -6.05 8.29 10.58
C GLN A 176 -5.18 7.56 9.54
N PHE A 177 -4.06 8.13 9.11
CA PHE A 177 -3.19 7.53 8.08
C PHE A 177 -2.50 6.25 8.54
N VAL A 178 -2.36 6.08 9.86
CA VAL A 178 -1.84 4.87 10.50
C VAL A 178 -2.95 4.00 11.09
N ASP A 179 -4.18 4.16 10.57
CA ASP A 179 -5.39 3.43 10.96
C ASP A 179 -5.82 3.62 12.42
N SER A 180 -5.38 4.69 13.10
CA SER A 180 -5.93 5.04 14.40
C SER A 180 -7.28 5.71 14.23
N TYR A 181 -8.29 5.28 14.99
CA TYR A 181 -9.63 5.88 15.00
C TYR A 181 -9.71 7.12 15.90
N ARG A 182 -8.72 7.34 16.76
CA ARG A 182 -8.63 8.50 17.65
C ARG A 182 -7.67 9.54 17.08
N ASP A 183 -7.80 10.75 17.60
CA ASP A 183 -6.80 11.78 17.42
C ASP A 183 -5.62 11.51 18.35
N GLY A 184 -4.41 11.77 17.88
CA GLY A 184 -3.18 11.49 18.61
C GLY A 184 -2.58 12.70 19.31
N ARG A 185 -1.42 12.50 19.91
CA ARG A 185 -0.56 13.61 20.36
C ARG A 185 0.47 13.94 19.31
N THR A 186 0.84 15.20 19.24
CA THR A 186 1.77 15.71 18.25
C THR A 186 3.00 16.27 18.92
N GLY A 187 4.13 16.14 18.23
CA GLY A 187 5.39 16.72 18.66
C GLY A 187 5.44 18.23 18.46
N PRO A 188 6.54 18.86 18.87
CA PRO A 188 6.67 20.30 18.81
C PRO A 188 6.57 20.83 17.37
N THR A 189 5.94 22.00 17.24
CA THR A 189 5.66 22.69 15.98
C THR A 189 6.80 23.60 15.52
N TYR A 190 7.83 23.82 16.35
CA TYR A 190 8.95 24.73 16.03
C TYR A 190 9.66 24.35 14.73
N LEU A 191 9.65 23.07 14.34
CA LEU A 191 10.23 22.64 13.06
C LEU A 191 9.52 23.33 11.90
N SER A 192 8.20 23.46 11.97
CA SER A 192 7.42 24.17 10.97
C SER A 192 7.76 25.65 10.88
N HIS A 193 8.04 26.29 12.02
CA HIS A 193 8.32 27.72 12.09
C HIS A 193 9.79 28.05 11.76
N ASN A 194 10.73 27.18 12.09
CA ASN A 194 12.16 27.44 11.99
C ASN A 194 12.76 26.94 10.68
N LEU A 195 12.21 25.86 10.10
CA LEU A 195 12.69 25.34 8.82
C LEU A 195 12.16 26.17 7.64
N PRO A 196 12.86 26.18 6.50
CA PRO A 196 12.33 26.76 5.27
C PRO A 196 10.99 26.15 4.87
N THR A 197 10.22 26.90 4.07
CA THR A 197 9.05 26.36 3.36
C THR A 197 9.46 25.18 2.50
N ALA A 198 8.62 24.15 2.45
CA ALA A 198 8.85 22.97 1.64
C ALA A 198 7.56 22.55 0.94
N HIS A 199 7.69 21.67 -0.05
CA HIS A 199 6.52 20.99 -0.61
C HIS A 199 6.10 19.82 0.28
N GLY A 200 4.80 19.60 0.39
CA GLY A 200 4.23 18.43 1.03
C GLY A 200 2.73 18.34 0.89
N PHE A 201 2.14 17.39 1.60
CA PHE A 201 0.70 17.20 1.61
C PHE A 201 0.07 18.05 2.71
N TYR A 202 -1.18 18.45 2.56
CA TYR A 202 -1.93 19.10 3.62
C TYR A 202 -3.43 18.86 3.49
N ARG A 203 -4.14 19.02 4.61
CA ARG A 203 -5.60 19.06 4.71
C ARG A 203 -6.01 19.90 5.92
N ALA A 204 -7.31 20.07 6.17
CA ALA A 204 -7.80 20.77 7.35
C ALA A 204 -8.51 19.84 8.33
N TYR A 205 -9.23 18.83 7.82
CA TYR A 205 -10.04 17.97 8.66
C TYR A 205 -9.81 16.48 8.38
N ARG A 206 -10.19 15.68 9.36
CA ARG A 206 -10.21 14.22 9.26
C ARG A 206 -11.06 13.80 8.06
N GLN A 207 -10.68 12.70 7.40
CA GLN A 207 -11.31 12.16 6.19
C GLN A 207 -11.21 13.03 4.93
N GLU A 208 -10.78 14.30 5.02
CA GLU A 208 -10.56 15.10 3.81
C GLU A 208 -9.44 14.52 2.94
N PRO A 209 -9.58 14.61 1.61
CA PRO A 209 -8.51 14.27 0.69
C PRO A 209 -7.32 15.22 0.90
N VAL A 210 -6.11 14.66 0.89
CA VAL A 210 -4.89 15.45 0.99
C VAL A 210 -4.59 16.18 -0.32
N THR A 211 -4.22 17.45 -0.22
CA THR A 211 -3.75 18.28 -1.34
C THR A 211 -2.24 18.41 -1.28
N PHE A 212 -1.55 18.49 -2.42
CA PHE A 212 -0.11 18.73 -2.48
C PHE A 212 0.19 20.22 -2.70
N GLY A 213 1.10 20.80 -1.93
CA GLY A 213 1.47 22.21 -2.06
C GLY A 213 2.54 22.63 -1.07
N VAL A 214 2.60 23.92 -0.74
CA VAL A 214 3.63 24.49 0.13
C VAL A 214 3.19 24.39 1.59
N ILE A 215 4.05 23.85 2.44
CA ILE A 215 3.84 23.67 3.88
C ILE A 215 5.00 24.26 4.68
N GLY A 216 4.81 24.48 5.98
CA GLY A 216 5.85 24.99 6.87
C GLY A 216 5.81 26.49 7.08
N ARG A 217 6.99 27.11 7.19
CA ARG A 217 7.16 28.47 7.68
C ARG A 217 6.38 29.50 6.86
N ARG A 218 5.62 30.38 7.53
CA ARG A 218 4.76 31.39 6.88
C ARG A 218 3.68 30.81 5.96
N THR A 219 3.31 29.54 6.15
CA THR A 219 2.13 28.95 5.50
C THR A 219 1.02 28.72 6.52
N ARG A 220 -0.19 28.48 6.05
CA ARG A 220 -1.32 28.04 6.88
C ARG A 220 -1.28 26.54 7.19
N HIS A 221 -0.24 25.82 6.76
CA HIS A 221 -0.15 24.36 6.86
C HIS A 221 1.08 23.96 7.68
N PRO A 222 1.09 24.25 9.00
CA PRO A 222 2.15 23.78 9.87
C PRO A 222 2.26 22.25 9.90
N PHE A 223 3.45 21.74 10.19
CA PHE A 223 3.71 20.31 10.35
C PHE A 223 4.53 20.06 11.63
N VAL A 224 4.38 18.87 12.22
CA VAL A 224 5.00 18.53 13.52
C VAL A 224 6.16 17.55 13.40
N GLY A 225 7.03 17.46 14.40
CA GLY A 225 8.21 16.57 14.35
C GLY A 225 7.94 15.08 14.55
N TRP A 226 6.82 14.72 15.17
CA TRP A 226 6.39 13.34 15.43
C TRP A 226 4.90 13.28 15.79
N TYR A 227 4.34 12.07 15.81
CA TYR A 227 2.97 11.74 16.21
C TYR A 227 2.99 10.55 17.19
N GLU A 228 2.04 10.54 18.11
CA GLU A 228 1.71 9.43 19.00
C GLU A 228 0.23 9.09 18.83
N CYS A 229 -0.05 8.12 17.98
CA CYS A 229 -1.42 7.78 17.58
C CYS A 229 -2.05 6.64 18.39
N GLY A 230 -1.31 6.08 19.36
CA GLY A 230 -1.75 4.93 20.15
C GLY A 230 -1.76 3.60 19.38
N VAL A 231 -1.16 3.55 18.18
CA VAL A 231 -1.02 2.35 17.35
C VAL A 231 0.47 2.01 17.20
N PRO A 232 0.93 0.83 17.63
CA PRO A 232 2.34 0.45 17.54
C PRO A 232 2.75 0.07 16.10
N ILE A 233 4.01 0.36 15.74
CA ILE A 233 4.57 0.07 14.41
C ILE A 233 6.00 -0.52 14.55
N PRO A 234 6.37 -1.59 13.80
CA PRO A 234 5.50 -2.43 12.96
C PRO A 234 4.67 -3.30 13.88
N GLY A 235 3.34 -3.24 13.76
CA GLY A 235 2.44 -3.89 14.71
C GLY A 235 2.84 -5.34 14.98
N LYS A 236 3.10 -5.62 16.26
CA LYS A 236 2.79 -6.86 17.01
C LYS A 236 3.01 -6.53 18.49
N TRP A 237 2.04 -6.89 19.32
CA TRP A 237 2.27 -7.10 20.75
C TRP A 237 2.69 -8.55 20.95
#